data_AF-A0A316PC95-F1
#
_entry.id   AF-A0A316PC95-F1
#
_cell.length_a   1.000
_cell.length_b   1.000
_cell.length_c   1.000
_cell.angle_alpha   90.00
_cell.angle_beta   90.00
_cell.angle_gamma   90.00
#
_symmetry.space_group_name_H-M   'P 1'
#
loop_
_entity.id
_entity.type
_entity.pdbx_description
1 polymer ?
#
loop_
_entity_poly.entity_id
_entity_poly.type
_entity_poly.pdbx_seq_one_letter_code
_entity_poly.pdbx_strand_id
1 'polypeptide(L)'
;MGRVTMSDSAELKNLDMADFKLNDYDNIRIEMPEPPSITEEDIDAQLFEYVISGGKQIQSIADLDDEWVRGNFDGLETVQDVRQSIKDQYDKEMEYQLNDVKLQNCCEALIDRLEGEVPEDIIQNNVDFMRENNQRLLDGMHMSFEQFLREEHMTADQYEAKLRDEAIYQLKLNVTLDLMADVLGTQVGNHELTEYLSAPDPEAFLAEIREKDQVENARRAAVRIKVMRRIVDTAIVNGVLPGAEQSDDFGFVMGR
;
A
#
# COMPACT_ATOMS: atom_id res chain seq x y z
N MET A 1 -23.29 -36.30 -16.18
CA MET A 1 -22.75 -35.43 -15.11
C MET A 1 -21.33 -35.87 -14.80
N GLY A 2 -20.33 -35.24 -15.41
CA GLY A 2 -18.94 -35.40 -14.99
C GLY A 2 -18.71 -34.47 -13.80
N ARG A 3 -18.25 -35.01 -12.67
CA ARG A 3 -17.69 -34.20 -11.58
C ARG A 3 -16.47 -33.49 -12.16
N VAL A 4 -16.54 -32.16 -12.27
CA VAL A 4 -15.35 -31.34 -12.33
C VAL A 4 -14.68 -31.51 -10.97
N THR A 5 -13.61 -32.30 -10.94
CA THR A 5 -12.67 -32.32 -9.82
C THR A 5 -12.18 -30.88 -9.68
N MET A 6 -12.42 -30.28 -8.50
CA MET A 6 -11.75 -29.05 -8.13
C MET A 6 -10.26 -29.26 -8.38
N SER A 7 -9.66 -28.35 -9.15
CA SER A 7 -8.22 -28.36 -9.42
C SER A 7 -7.49 -28.52 -8.09
N ASP A 8 -6.64 -29.55 -7.98
CA ASP A 8 -5.57 -29.59 -6.99
C ASP A 8 -4.71 -28.35 -7.26
N SER A 9 -5.03 -27.24 -6.60
CA SER A 9 -4.12 -26.10 -6.52
C SER A 9 -2.85 -26.64 -5.85
N ALA A 10 -1.77 -26.72 -6.61
CA ALA A 10 -0.48 -27.13 -6.08
C ALA A 10 -0.15 -26.27 -4.85
N GLU A 11 0.28 -26.89 -3.76
CA GLU A 11 0.67 -26.19 -2.54
C GLU A 11 1.66 -25.07 -2.88
N LEU A 12 1.37 -23.86 -2.41
CA LEU A 12 2.20 -22.68 -2.68
C LEU A 12 3.54 -22.83 -1.96
N LYS A 13 4.61 -22.95 -2.74
CA LYS A 13 5.98 -23.06 -2.25
C LYS A 13 6.48 -21.72 -1.73
N ASN A 14 7.16 -21.77 -0.59
CA ASN A 14 7.82 -20.62 0.03
C ASN A 14 9.33 -20.86 0.10
N LEU A 15 10.09 -19.78 0.26
CA LEU A 15 11.53 -19.87 0.52
C LEU A 15 11.82 -20.41 1.92
N ASP A 16 12.88 -21.20 2.05
CA ASP A 16 13.44 -21.60 3.35
C ASP A 16 14.35 -20.47 3.85
N MET A 17 14.06 -19.93 5.03
CA MET A 17 14.86 -18.86 5.62
C MET A 17 16.32 -19.28 5.83
N ALA A 18 16.61 -20.57 6.00
CA ALA A 18 17.97 -21.07 6.22
C ALA A 18 18.92 -20.82 5.03
N ASP A 19 18.37 -20.64 3.83
CA ASP A 19 19.14 -20.39 2.60
C ASP A 19 19.43 -18.90 2.37
N PHE A 20 18.91 -18.02 3.24
CA PHE A 20 18.99 -16.57 3.09
C PHE A 20 19.52 -15.90 4.36
N LYS A 21 20.05 -14.69 4.20
CA LYS A 21 20.42 -13.81 5.31
C LYS A 21 20.37 -12.35 4.84
N LEU A 22 20.30 -11.42 5.77
CA LEU A 22 20.48 -10.01 5.47
C LEU A 22 21.92 -9.57 5.76
N ASN A 23 22.45 -8.69 4.92
CA ASN A 23 23.76 -8.09 5.14
C ASN A 23 23.76 -7.03 6.26
N ASP A 24 22.58 -6.50 6.62
CA ASP A 24 22.36 -5.50 7.67
C ASP A 24 20.95 -5.65 8.27
N TYR A 25 20.83 -5.48 9.59
CA TYR A 25 19.58 -5.55 10.35
C TYR A 25 19.24 -4.25 11.09
N ASP A 26 20.05 -3.19 10.92
CA ASP A 26 19.77 -1.86 11.49
C ASP A 26 18.58 -1.19 10.80
N ASN A 27 18.14 -0.03 11.30
CA ASN A 27 17.04 0.73 10.69
C ASN A 27 17.31 1.01 9.20
N ILE A 28 16.25 0.90 8.40
CA ILE A 28 16.29 1.16 6.96
C ILE A 28 16.49 2.67 6.73
N ARG A 29 17.31 3.01 5.73
CA ARG A 29 17.52 4.39 5.27
C ARG A 29 16.87 4.53 3.91
N ILE A 30 16.01 5.52 3.76
CA ILE A 30 15.32 5.81 2.50
C ILE A 30 15.37 7.29 2.20
N GLU A 31 15.35 7.59 0.91
CA GLU A 31 15.13 8.94 0.40
C GLU A 31 13.66 9.09 0.05
N MET A 32 13.08 10.24 0.40
CA MET A 32 11.69 10.60 0.12
C MET A 32 11.67 11.86 -0.74
N PRO A 33 10.82 11.92 -1.79
CA PRO A 33 10.64 13.12 -2.57
C PRO A 33 10.11 14.25 -1.69
N GLU A 34 10.45 15.49 -2.05
CA GLU A 34 9.82 16.66 -1.41
C GLU A 34 8.32 16.68 -1.74
N PRO A 35 7.45 16.93 -0.75
CA PRO A 35 6.02 17.06 -0.99
C PRO A 35 5.77 18.20 -1.99
N PRO A 36 4.96 17.97 -3.05
CA PRO A 36 4.59 19.04 -3.96
C PRO A 36 3.84 20.14 -3.19
N SER A 37 4.20 21.40 -3.43
CA SER A 37 3.47 22.54 -2.86
C SER A 37 2.25 22.85 -3.72
N ILE A 38 1.06 22.83 -3.13
CA ILE A 38 -0.15 23.34 -3.81
C ILE A 38 -0.16 24.87 -3.82
N THR A 39 -0.50 25.46 -4.97
CA THR A 39 -0.65 26.90 -5.13
C THR A 39 -2.12 27.33 -5.00
N GLU A 40 -2.36 28.62 -4.74
CA GLU A 40 -3.71 29.18 -4.79
C GLU A 40 -4.36 29.02 -6.18
N GLU A 41 -3.56 29.02 -7.25
CA GLU A 41 -4.05 28.80 -8.61
C GLU A 41 -4.59 27.37 -8.81
N ASP A 42 -3.93 26.36 -8.21
CA ASP A 42 -4.39 24.97 -8.24
C ASP A 42 -5.71 24.81 -7.47
N ILE A 43 -5.82 25.44 -6.28
CA ILE A 43 -7.05 25.45 -5.47
C ILE A 43 -8.18 26.11 -6.25
N ASP A 44 -7.90 27.24 -6.88
CA ASP A 44 -8.87 28.00 -7.67
C ASP A 44 -9.32 27.23 -8.93
N ALA A 45 -8.41 26.52 -9.58
CA ALA A 45 -8.72 25.65 -10.71
C ALA A 45 -9.63 24.49 -10.29
N GLN A 46 -9.33 23.82 -9.17
CA GLN A 46 -10.16 22.73 -8.64
C GLN A 46 -11.55 23.24 -8.20
N LEU A 47 -11.61 24.40 -7.55
CA LEU A 47 -12.86 25.04 -7.18
C LEU A 47 -13.69 25.36 -8.43
N PHE A 48 -13.07 25.92 -9.46
CA PHE A 48 -13.73 26.23 -10.72
C PHE A 48 -14.34 24.97 -11.36
N GLU A 49 -13.61 23.85 -11.35
CA GLU A 49 -14.12 22.55 -11.82
C GLU A 49 -15.32 22.06 -11.00
N TYR A 50 -15.28 22.17 -9.66
CA TYR A 50 -16.42 21.82 -8.80
C TYR A 50 -17.66 22.67 -9.08
N VAL A 51 -17.47 23.97 -9.35
CA VAL A 51 -18.58 24.86 -9.69
C VAL A 51 -19.21 24.49 -11.04
N ILE A 52 -18.39 24.19 -12.05
CA ILE A 52 -18.86 23.74 -13.36
C ILE A 52 -19.57 22.38 -13.27
N SER A 53 -19.01 21.43 -12.52
CA SER A 53 -19.62 20.10 -12.35
C SER A 53 -20.94 20.18 -11.56
N GLY A 54 -21.05 21.14 -10.64
CA GLY A 54 -22.30 21.54 -9.98
C GLY A 54 -23.31 22.26 -10.87
N GLY A 55 -22.99 22.51 -12.15
CA GLY A 55 -23.91 23.05 -13.15
C GLY A 55 -24.02 24.59 -13.17
N LYS A 56 -23.19 25.30 -12.40
CA LYS A 56 -23.13 26.77 -12.46
C LYS A 56 -22.09 27.20 -13.49
N GLN A 57 -22.50 28.06 -14.42
CA GLN A 57 -21.57 28.70 -15.35
C GLN A 57 -21.01 29.96 -14.69
N ILE A 58 -19.70 29.98 -14.47
CA ILE A 58 -18.95 31.16 -13.98
C ILE A 58 -17.86 31.52 -14.99
N GLN A 59 -17.52 32.81 -15.09
CA GLN A 59 -16.39 33.28 -15.90
C GLN A 59 -15.12 33.35 -15.07
N SER A 60 -15.27 33.60 -13.77
CA SER A 60 -14.22 33.49 -12.77
C SER A 60 -14.79 33.05 -11.42
N ILE A 61 -13.94 32.52 -10.54
CA ILE A 61 -14.32 32.21 -9.16
C ILE A 61 -14.78 33.44 -8.36
N ALA A 62 -14.48 34.67 -8.82
CA ALA A 62 -14.97 35.90 -8.20
C ALA A 62 -16.48 36.10 -8.41
N ASP A 63 -17.09 35.36 -9.34
CA ASP A 63 -18.54 35.32 -9.55
C ASP A 63 -19.26 34.40 -8.54
N LEU A 64 -18.51 33.76 -7.65
CA LEU A 64 -19.02 32.86 -6.60
C LEU A 64 -19.37 33.64 -5.33
N ASP A 65 -20.49 33.29 -4.72
CA ASP A 65 -20.96 33.87 -3.46
C ASP A 65 -21.23 32.80 -2.41
N ASP A 66 -21.23 33.22 -1.15
CA ASP A 66 -21.48 32.36 0.03
C ASP A 66 -22.92 31.81 0.07
N GLU A 67 -23.87 32.44 -0.65
CA GLU A 67 -25.24 31.90 -0.80
C GLU A 67 -25.25 30.65 -1.67
N TRP A 68 -24.54 30.69 -2.80
CA TRP A 68 -24.42 29.53 -3.65
C TRP A 68 -23.65 28.40 -2.96
N VAL A 69 -22.58 28.70 -2.21
CA VAL A 69 -21.84 27.68 -1.45
C VAL A 69 -22.77 26.94 -0.49
N ARG A 70 -23.51 27.65 0.37
CA ARG A 70 -24.47 27.04 1.32
C ARG A 70 -25.54 26.19 0.66
N GLY A 71 -25.91 26.51 -0.58
CA GLY A 71 -26.91 25.76 -1.33
C GLY A 71 -26.40 24.50 -2.02
N ASN A 72 -25.09 24.34 -2.18
CA ASN A 72 -24.49 23.29 -3.02
C ASN A 72 -23.44 22.44 -2.30
N PHE A 73 -22.87 22.93 -1.20
CA PHE A 73 -21.91 22.18 -0.38
C PHE A 73 -22.45 21.98 1.03
N ASP A 74 -22.71 20.73 1.38
CA ASP A 74 -23.18 20.37 2.71
C ASP A 74 -22.10 20.68 3.76
N GLY A 75 -22.45 21.52 4.75
CA GLY A 75 -21.58 21.86 5.87
C GLY A 75 -20.54 22.95 5.60
N LEU A 76 -20.54 23.58 4.41
CA LEU A 76 -19.68 24.73 4.09
C LEU A 76 -20.51 26.01 3.95
N GLU A 77 -20.00 27.12 4.47
CA GLU A 77 -20.75 28.39 4.49
C GLU A 77 -20.23 29.42 3.51
N THR A 78 -18.93 29.41 3.22
CA THR A 78 -18.26 30.44 2.43
C THR A 78 -17.36 29.88 1.34
N VAL A 79 -17.05 30.70 0.33
CA VAL A 79 -16.07 30.32 -0.71
C VAL A 79 -14.71 29.96 -0.10
N GLN A 80 -14.34 30.61 1.00
CA GLN A 80 -13.12 30.31 1.74
C GLN A 80 -13.16 28.92 2.38
N ASP A 81 -14.31 28.48 2.87
CA ASP A 81 -14.47 27.13 3.44
C ASP A 81 -14.28 26.06 2.37
N VAL A 82 -14.77 26.29 1.14
CA VAL A 82 -14.54 25.37 0.02
C VAL A 82 -13.07 25.31 -0.36
N ARG A 83 -12.39 26.47 -0.44
CA ARG A 83 -10.94 26.52 -0.69
C ARG A 83 -10.16 25.76 0.38
N GLN A 84 -10.50 25.93 1.65
CA GLN A 84 -9.87 25.20 2.75
C GLN A 84 -10.14 23.69 2.65
N SER A 85 -11.37 23.29 2.34
CA SER A 85 -11.71 21.87 2.13
C SER A 85 -10.93 21.24 0.98
N ILE A 86 -10.73 21.97 -0.12
CA ILE A 86 -9.91 21.52 -1.25
C ILE A 86 -8.46 21.32 -0.80
N LYS A 87 -7.91 22.31 -0.08
CA LYS A 87 -6.55 22.20 0.45
C LYS A 87 -6.39 21.00 1.39
N ASP A 88 -7.32 20.80 2.32
CA ASP A 88 -7.30 19.67 3.25
C ASP A 88 -7.37 18.32 2.51
N GLN A 89 -8.14 18.27 1.41
CA GLN A 89 -8.19 17.08 0.55
C GLN A 89 -6.85 16.82 -0.13
N TYR A 90 -6.21 17.84 -0.70
CA TYR A 90 -4.88 17.70 -1.30
C TYR A 90 -3.83 17.27 -0.29
N ASP A 91 -3.83 17.87 0.92
CA ASP A 91 -2.90 17.51 1.99
C ASP A 91 -3.06 16.03 2.37
N LYS A 92 -4.31 15.54 2.45
CA LYS A 92 -4.62 14.15 2.76
C LYS A 92 -4.23 13.19 1.62
N GLU A 93 -4.53 13.54 0.38
CA GLU A 93 -4.14 12.74 -0.80
C GLU A 93 -2.61 12.64 -0.91
N MET A 94 -1.92 13.74 -0.68
CA MET A 94 -0.47 13.80 -0.64
C MET A 94 0.10 12.95 0.50
N GLU A 95 -0.50 13.02 1.71
CA GLU A 95 -0.09 12.17 2.84
C GLU A 95 -0.20 10.68 2.48
N TYR A 96 -1.30 10.25 1.85
CA TYR A 96 -1.45 8.87 1.39
C TYR A 96 -0.39 8.47 0.37
N GLN A 97 -0.18 9.30 -0.67
CA GLN A 97 0.82 9.03 -1.70
C GLN A 97 2.23 8.93 -1.12
N LEU A 98 2.60 9.83 -0.21
CA LEU A 98 3.91 9.81 0.45
C LEU A 98 4.05 8.60 1.37
N ASN A 99 3.00 8.18 2.07
CA ASN A 99 3.03 6.97 2.87
C ASN A 99 3.22 5.72 2.01
N ASP A 100 2.58 5.65 0.84
CA ASP A 100 2.74 4.55 -0.12
C ASP A 100 4.17 4.52 -0.69
N VAL A 101 4.71 5.67 -1.09
CA VAL A 101 6.10 5.78 -1.56
C VAL A 101 7.07 5.40 -0.44
N LYS A 102 6.82 5.83 0.79
CA LYS A 102 7.65 5.47 1.96
C LYS A 102 7.65 3.96 2.18
N LEU A 103 6.48 3.33 2.13
CA LEU A 103 6.34 1.88 2.27
C LEU A 103 7.10 1.15 1.16
N GLN A 104 6.93 1.57 -0.10
CA GLN A 104 7.62 0.98 -1.24
C GLN A 104 9.14 1.10 -1.09
N ASN A 105 9.66 2.30 -0.81
CA ASN A 105 11.09 2.53 -0.62
C ASN A 105 11.65 1.70 0.53
N CYS A 106 10.87 1.53 1.63
CA CYS A 106 11.27 0.65 2.73
C CYS A 106 11.37 -0.82 2.29
N CYS A 107 10.40 -1.30 1.51
CA CYS A 107 10.42 -2.67 0.99
C CYS A 107 11.62 -2.89 0.06
N GLU A 108 11.88 -1.97 -0.87
CA GLU A 108 12.99 -2.05 -1.81
C GLU A 108 14.34 -2.04 -1.09
N ALA A 109 14.56 -1.06 -0.21
CA ALA A 109 15.80 -0.97 0.57
C ALA A 109 16.03 -2.19 1.47
N LEU A 110 14.95 -2.84 1.90
CA LEU A 110 15.02 -4.04 2.72
C LEU A 110 15.36 -5.27 1.86
N ILE A 111 14.75 -5.42 0.70
CA ILE A 111 15.06 -6.50 -0.27
C ILE A 111 16.50 -6.39 -0.76
N ASP A 112 17.03 -5.19 -0.95
CA ASP A 112 18.43 -4.97 -1.38
C ASP A 112 19.47 -5.51 -0.38
N ARG A 113 19.07 -5.72 0.88
CA ARG A 113 19.93 -6.33 1.90
C ARG A 113 19.95 -7.86 1.84
N LEU A 114 19.03 -8.47 1.11
CA LEU A 114 18.86 -9.92 1.04
C LEU A 114 20.00 -10.57 0.24
N GLU A 115 20.73 -11.47 0.89
CA GLU A 115 21.69 -12.36 0.25
C GLU A 115 21.07 -13.76 0.08
N GLY A 116 21.10 -14.26 -1.16
CA GLY A 116 20.58 -15.58 -1.53
C GLY A 116 19.98 -15.57 -2.94
N GLU A 117 19.83 -16.75 -3.54
CA GLU A 117 19.21 -16.92 -4.86
C GLU A 117 17.85 -17.59 -4.71
N VAL A 118 16.84 -17.03 -5.37
CA VAL A 118 15.47 -17.59 -5.37
C VAL A 118 15.44 -18.77 -6.36
N PRO A 119 15.12 -20.00 -5.93
CA PRO A 119 15.08 -21.17 -6.81
C PRO A 119 14.01 -21.05 -7.91
N GLU A 120 14.36 -21.42 -9.14
CA GLU A 120 13.50 -21.31 -10.32
C GLU A 120 12.18 -22.08 -10.17
N ASP A 121 12.20 -23.25 -9.52
CA ASP A 121 10.99 -24.06 -9.32
C ASP A 121 10.01 -23.43 -8.32
N ILE A 122 10.51 -22.60 -7.40
CA ILE A 122 9.69 -21.83 -6.46
C ILE A 122 9.10 -20.61 -7.17
N ILE A 123 9.91 -19.92 -8.00
CA ILE A 123 9.44 -18.80 -8.84
C ILE A 123 8.29 -19.28 -9.72
N GLN A 124 8.49 -20.36 -10.47
CA GLN A 124 7.47 -20.87 -11.40
C GLN A 124 6.17 -21.27 -10.68
N ASN A 125 6.28 -21.93 -9.53
CA ASN A 125 5.11 -22.28 -8.73
C ASN A 125 4.32 -21.04 -8.27
N ASN A 126 5.00 -19.97 -7.88
CA ASN A 126 4.34 -18.72 -7.49
C ASN A 126 3.73 -17.99 -8.70
N VAL A 127 4.42 -17.97 -9.85
CA VAL A 127 3.87 -17.41 -11.09
C VAL A 127 2.59 -18.12 -11.51
N ASP A 128 2.59 -19.47 -11.48
CA ASP A 128 1.41 -20.25 -11.84
C ASP A 128 0.24 -19.98 -10.87
N PHE A 129 0.51 -19.90 -9.57
CA PHE A 129 -0.49 -19.55 -8.57
C PHE A 129 -1.07 -18.14 -8.78
N MET A 130 -0.22 -17.14 -9.06
CA MET A 130 -0.65 -15.78 -9.38
C MET A 130 -1.47 -15.72 -10.67
N ARG A 131 -1.06 -16.46 -11.71
CA ARG A 131 -1.79 -16.56 -12.98
C ARG A 131 -3.20 -17.12 -12.75
N GLU A 132 -3.32 -18.19 -11.97
CA GLU A 132 -4.61 -18.79 -11.62
C GLU A 132 -5.49 -17.83 -10.81
N ASN A 133 -4.92 -17.08 -9.86
CA ASN A 133 -5.65 -16.06 -9.10
C ASN A 133 -6.17 -14.94 -9.99
N ASN A 134 -5.31 -14.41 -10.87
CA ASN A 134 -5.68 -13.35 -11.80
C ASN A 134 -6.78 -13.83 -12.75
N GLN A 135 -6.69 -15.06 -13.26
CA GLN A 135 -7.75 -15.64 -14.09
C GLN A 135 -9.08 -15.72 -13.34
N ARG A 136 -9.08 -16.14 -12.07
CA ARG A 136 -10.30 -16.16 -11.24
C ARG A 136 -10.90 -14.76 -11.04
N LEU A 137 -10.06 -13.74 -10.87
CA LEU A 137 -10.51 -12.34 -10.76
C LEU A 137 -11.14 -11.87 -12.08
N LEU A 138 -10.51 -12.15 -13.22
CA LEU A 138 -11.05 -11.81 -14.54
C LEU A 138 -12.39 -12.52 -14.82
N ASP A 139 -12.47 -13.82 -14.49
CA ASP A 139 -13.71 -14.59 -14.61
C ASP A 139 -14.84 -14.00 -13.75
N GLY A 140 -14.52 -13.57 -12.54
CA GLY A 140 -15.45 -12.90 -11.62
C GLY A 140 -15.96 -11.54 -12.13
N MET A 141 -15.15 -10.84 -12.92
CA MET A 141 -15.52 -9.61 -13.61
C MET A 141 -16.16 -9.85 -15.00
N HIS A 142 -16.32 -11.12 -15.42
CA HIS A 142 -16.75 -11.50 -16.76
C HIS A 142 -15.90 -10.89 -17.90
N MET A 143 -14.61 -10.69 -17.64
CA MET A 143 -13.64 -10.10 -18.58
C MET A 143 -12.75 -11.20 -19.18
N SER A 144 -12.54 -11.17 -20.49
CA SER A 144 -11.58 -12.09 -21.12
C SER A 144 -10.14 -11.60 -20.95
N PHE A 145 -9.18 -12.53 -20.91
CA PHE A 145 -7.76 -12.18 -20.82
C PHE A 145 -7.30 -11.29 -21.99
N GLU A 146 -7.78 -11.54 -23.21
CA GLU A 146 -7.49 -10.68 -24.36
C GLU A 146 -8.04 -9.26 -24.21
N GLN A 147 -9.20 -9.10 -23.58
CA GLN A 147 -9.76 -7.79 -23.30
C GLN A 147 -8.92 -7.07 -22.26
N PHE A 148 -8.57 -7.74 -21.17
CA PHE A 148 -7.68 -7.21 -20.13
C PHE A 148 -6.36 -6.71 -20.73
N LEU A 149 -5.66 -7.52 -21.54
CA LEU A 149 -4.41 -7.11 -22.18
C LEU A 149 -4.57 -5.87 -23.06
N ARG A 150 -5.70 -5.73 -23.77
CA ARG A 150 -5.98 -4.54 -24.60
C ARG A 150 -6.22 -3.29 -23.76
N GLU A 151 -6.98 -3.41 -22.66
CA GLU A 151 -7.29 -2.31 -21.75
C GLU A 151 -6.04 -1.81 -21.02
N GLU A 152 -5.19 -2.74 -20.58
CA GLU A 152 -3.92 -2.45 -19.92
C GLU A 152 -2.79 -2.10 -20.90
N HIS A 153 -3.07 -2.09 -22.21
CA HIS A 153 -2.10 -1.81 -23.27
C HIS A 153 -0.81 -2.67 -23.19
N MET A 154 -0.95 -3.94 -22.82
CA MET A 154 0.17 -4.87 -22.63
C MET A 154 0.07 -6.12 -23.52
N THR A 155 1.21 -6.72 -23.84
CA THR A 155 1.27 -8.02 -24.52
C THR A 155 1.23 -9.18 -23.52
N ALA A 156 0.93 -10.39 -23.99
CA ALA A 156 0.99 -11.59 -23.15
C ALA A 156 2.41 -11.82 -22.57
N ASP A 157 3.46 -11.59 -23.36
CA ASP A 157 4.85 -11.72 -22.88
C ASP A 157 5.18 -10.69 -21.78
N GLN A 158 4.68 -9.45 -21.92
CA GLN A 158 4.83 -8.42 -20.88
C GLN A 158 4.07 -8.77 -19.61
N TYR A 159 2.87 -9.35 -19.74
CA TYR A 159 2.10 -9.84 -18.60
C TYR A 159 2.84 -10.95 -17.85
N GLU A 160 3.37 -11.94 -18.58
CA GLU A 160 4.14 -13.05 -17.98
C GLU A 160 5.43 -12.56 -17.32
N ALA A 161 6.14 -11.61 -17.94
CA ALA A 161 7.31 -10.97 -17.32
C ALA A 161 6.94 -10.23 -16.03
N LYS A 162 5.85 -9.45 -16.05
CA LYS A 162 5.36 -8.72 -14.87
C LYS A 162 4.98 -9.67 -13.73
N LEU A 163 4.27 -10.76 -14.03
CA LEU A 163 3.94 -11.79 -13.05
C LEU A 163 5.18 -12.42 -12.43
N ARG A 164 6.20 -12.69 -13.26
CA ARG A 164 7.48 -13.24 -12.79
C ARG A 164 8.20 -12.27 -11.86
N ASP A 165 8.30 -11.00 -12.25
CA ASP A 165 8.96 -9.98 -11.44
C ASP A 165 8.23 -9.77 -10.11
N GLU A 166 6.89 -9.76 -10.13
CA GLU A 166 6.06 -9.67 -8.93
C GLU A 166 6.22 -10.90 -8.02
N ALA A 167 6.24 -12.12 -8.58
CA ALA A 167 6.48 -13.33 -7.81
C ALA A 167 7.85 -13.32 -7.11
N ILE A 168 8.91 -12.93 -7.82
CA ILE A 168 10.27 -12.79 -7.26
C ILE A 168 10.28 -11.74 -6.16
N TYR A 169 9.66 -10.58 -6.40
CA TYR A 169 9.57 -9.50 -5.42
C TYR A 169 8.86 -9.96 -4.15
N GLN A 170 7.68 -10.59 -4.27
CA GLN A 170 6.91 -11.09 -3.12
C GLN A 170 7.67 -12.17 -2.34
N LEU A 171 8.34 -13.10 -3.03
CA LEU A 171 9.17 -14.12 -2.38
C LEU A 171 10.32 -13.51 -1.57
N LYS A 172 11.06 -12.57 -2.18
CA LYS A 172 12.17 -11.86 -1.52
C LYS A 172 11.68 -11.02 -0.34
N LEU A 173 10.58 -10.29 -0.50
CA LEU A 173 10.01 -9.47 0.56
C LEU A 173 9.59 -10.34 1.75
N ASN A 174 8.87 -11.43 1.49
CA ASN A 174 8.38 -12.35 2.51
C ASN A 174 9.52 -12.97 3.33
N VAL A 175 10.55 -13.52 2.67
CA VAL A 175 11.68 -14.12 3.40
C VAL A 175 12.47 -13.07 4.17
N THR A 176 12.59 -11.86 3.63
CA THR A 176 13.29 -10.78 4.31
C THR A 176 12.55 -10.33 5.57
N LEU A 177 11.23 -10.20 5.51
CA LEU A 177 10.41 -9.88 6.67
C LEU A 177 10.42 -10.99 7.71
N ASP A 178 10.47 -12.26 7.28
CA ASP A 178 10.62 -13.39 8.20
C ASP A 178 11.99 -13.35 8.91
N LEU A 179 13.08 -13.04 8.20
CA LEU A 179 14.42 -12.86 8.78
C LEU A 179 14.45 -11.70 9.78
N MET A 180 13.83 -10.57 9.45
CA MET A 180 13.68 -9.44 10.37
C MET A 180 12.82 -9.82 11.58
N ALA A 181 11.76 -10.61 11.40
CA ALA A 181 10.91 -11.06 12.49
C ALA A 181 11.69 -11.87 13.53
N ASP A 182 12.59 -12.76 13.08
CA ASP A 182 13.43 -13.59 13.96
C ASP A 182 14.37 -12.72 14.80
N VAL A 183 15.09 -11.78 14.17
CA VAL A 183 16.00 -10.85 14.86
C VAL A 183 15.27 -9.92 15.82
N LEU A 184 14.08 -9.44 15.44
CA LEU A 184 13.27 -8.56 16.28
C LEU A 184 12.48 -9.31 17.37
N GLY A 185 12.48 -10.64 17.35
CA GLY A 185 11.64 -11.46 18.23
C GLY A 185 10.15 -11.19 18.06
N THR A 186 9.71 -10.81 16.86
CA THR A 186 8.34 -10.38 16.61
C THR A 186 7.41 -11.59 16.51
N GLN A 187 6.33 -11.56 17.27
CA GLN A 187 5.31 -12.61 17.29
C GLN A 187 3.91 -11.99 17.24
N VAL A 188 2.97 -12.76 16.71
CA VAL A 188 1.54 -12.44 16.70
C VAL A 188 0.78 -13.51 17.47
N GLY A 189 0.19 -13.11 18.59
CA GLY A 189 -0.64 -13.99 19.42
C GLY A 189 -2.01 -14.29 18.79
N ASN A 190 -2.67 -15.36 19.24
CA ASN A 190 -4.02 -15.70 18.77
C ASN A 190 -5.07 -14.61 19.03
N HIS A 191 -4.86 -13.76 20.05
CA HIS A 191 -5.82 -12.75 20.46
C HIS A 191 -5.78 -11.49 19.57
N GLU A 192 -4.63 -11.19 18.94
CA GLU A 192 -4.45 -10.04 18.05
C GLU A 192 -4.51 -10.44 16.56
N LEU A 193 -4.62 -11.73 16.24
CA LEU A 193 -4.59 -12.20 14.85
C LEU A 193 -5.69 -11.57 13.99
N THR A 194 -6.87 -11.30 14.56
CA THR A 194 -7.98 -10.64 13.86
C THR A 194 -7.65 -9.20 13.43
N GLU A 195 -6.74 -8.50 14.10
CA GLU A 195 -6.30 -7.13 13.74
C GLU A 195 -5.54 -7.09 12.41
N TYR A 196 -5.06 -8.25 11.94
CA TYR A 196 -4.30 -8.40 10.71
C TYR A 196 -5.11 -9.09 9.60
N LEU A 197 -6.33 -9.53 9.88
CA LEU A 197 -7.21 -10.13 8.90
C LEU A 197 -8.02 -9.05 8.20
N SER A 198 -7.74 -8.84 6.92
CA SER A 198 -8.53 -7.95 6.08
C SER A 198 -9.83 -8.64 5.63
N ALA A 199 -10.84 -8.60 6.50
CA ALA A 199 -12.18 -9.13 6.22
C ALA A 199 -13.26 -8.25 6.86
N PRO A 200 -14.48 -8.18 6.30
CA PRO A 200 -15.60 -7.49 6.94
C PRO A 200 -15.98 -8.06 8.31
N ASP A 201 -15.80 -9.37 8.50
CA ASP A 201 -15.98 -10.08 9.78
C ASP A 201 -14.71 -10.92 10.07
N PRO A 202 -13.71 -10.32 10.74
CA PRO A 202 -12.44 -10.98 11.05
C PRO A 202 -12.59 -12.23 11.93
N GLU A 203 -13.55 -12.24 12.85
CA GLU A 203 -13.81 -13.37 13.74
C GLU A 203 -14.35 -14.58 12.98
N ALA A 204 -15.34 -14.37 12.10
CA ALA A 204 -15.86 -15.42 11.24
C ALA A 204 -14.78 -15.94 10.29
N PHE A 205 -13.98 -15.05 9.71
CA PHE A 205 -12.88 -15.45 8.84
C PHE A 205 -11.79 -16.23 9.58
N LEU A 206 -11.46 -15.87 10.82
CA LEU A 206 -10.55 -16.64 11.66
C LEU A 206 -11.09 -18.04 11.96
N ALA A 207 -12.41 -18.20 12.14
CA ALA A 207 -13.02 -19.52 12.29
C ALA A 207 -12.84 -20.38 11.03
N GLU A 208 -13.04 -19.82 9.84
CA GLU A 208 -12.79 -20.51 8.57
C GLU A 208 -11.32 -20.92 8.40
N ILE A 209 -10.38 -20.03 8.72
CA ILE A 209 -8.94 -20.32 8.68
C ILE A 209 -8.58 -21.47 9.63
N ARG A 210 -9.23 -21.54 10.80
CA ARG A 210 -9.06 -22.66 11.76
C ARG A 210 -9.58 -23.97 11.21
N GLU A 211 -10.75 -23.97 10.58
CA GLU A 211 -11.33 -25.18 9.96
C GLU A 211 -10.47 -25.73 8.82
N LYS A 212 -9.72 -24.86 8.14
CA LYS A 212 -8.80 -25.22 7.05
C LYS A 212 -7.37 -25.54 7.51
N ASP A 213 -7.10 -25.56 8.81
CA ASP A 213 -5.75 -25.73 9.37
C ASP A 213 -4.72 -24.70 8.86
N GLN A 214 -5.18 -23.49 8.49
CA GLN A 214 -4.35 -22.43 7.89
C GLN A 214 -3.89 -21.34 8.87
N VAL A 215 -4.11 -21.53 10.17
CA VAL A 215 -3.85 -20.52 11.22
C VAL A 215 -2.39 -20.07 11.23
N GLU A 216 -1.44 -20.99 11.06
CA GLU A 216 -0.02 -20.65 11.10
C GLU A 216 0.44 -19.88 9.85
N ASN A 217 -0.18 -20.13 8.69
CA ASN A 217 0.06 -19.32 7.49
C ASN A 217 -0.48 -17.89 7.70
N ALA A 218 -1.68 -17.76 8.26
CA ALA A 218 -2.25 -16.46 8.61
C ALA A 218 -1.40 -15.73 9.67
N ARG A 219 -0.90 -16.44 10.68
CA ARG A 219 -0.01 -15.87 11.70
C ARG A 219 1.29 -15.38 11.10
N ARG A 220 1.91 -16.14 10.19
CA ARG A 220 3.13 -15.72 9.50
C ARG A 220 2.90 -14.44 8.70
N ALA A 221 1.80 -14.35 7.96
CA ALA A 221 1.43 -13.13 7.26
C ALA A 221 1.24 -11.94 8.23
N ALA A 222 0.56 -12.15 9.36
CA ALA A 222 0.39 -11.12 10.39
C ALA A 222 1.71 -10.66 11.01
N VAL A 223 2.65 -11.58 11.26
CA VAL A 223 4.01 -11.25 11.74
C VAL A 223 4.72 -10.34 10.73
N ARG A 224 4.66 -10.67 9.43
CA ARG A 224 5.26 -9.85 8.36
C ARG A 224 4.67 -8.44 8.33
N ILE A 225 3.35 -8.30 8.47
CA ILE A 225 2.68 -6.98 8.56
C ILE A 225 3.18 -6.19 9.77
N LYS A 226 3.26 -6.84 10.94
CA LYS A 226 3.74 -6.22 12.19
C LYS A 226 5.19 -5.75 12.08
N VAL A 227 6.05 -6.56 11.47
CA VAL A 227 7.45 -6.21 11.17
C VAL A 227 7.52 -5.04 10.19
N MET A 228 6.76 -5.08 9.10
CA MET A 228 6.74 -4.02 8.10
C MET A 228 6.34 -2.66 8.71
N ARG A 229 5.27 -2.63 9.52
CA ARG A 229 4.86 -1.42 10.24
C ARG A 229 6.01 -0.87 11.09
N ARG A 230 6.67 -1.73 11.86
CA ARG A 230 7.83 -1.33 12.66
C ARG A 230 9.00 -0.81 11.82
N ILE A 231 9.28 -1.42 10.66
CA ILE A 231 10.34 -0.96 9.75
C ILE A 231 10.01 0.43 9.22
N VAL A 232 8.79 0.66 8.75
CA VAL A 232 8.35 1.98 8.25
C VAL A 232 8.35 3.03 9.36
N ASP A 233 7.93 2.68 10.57
CA ASP A 233 7.90 3.57 11.74
C ASP A 233 9.31 3.96 12.22
N THR A 234 10.31 3.11 11.98
CA THR A 234 11.70 3.32 12.44
C THR A 234 12.66 3.70 11.31
N ALA A 235 12.18 3.78 10.07
CA ALA A 235 12.97 4.13 8.90
C ALA A 235 13.54 5.55 9.01
N ILE A 236 14.83 5.69 8.75
CA ILE A 236 15.54 6.96 8.68
C ILE A 236 15.24 7.57 7.30
N VAL A 237 14.52 8.70 7.28
CA VAL A 237 14.10 9.38 6.05
C VAL A 237 15.00 10.59 5.82
N ASN A 238 15.65 10.67 4.66
CA ASN A 238 16.54 11.79 4.29
C ASN A 238 17.60 12.10 5.39
N GLY A 239 18.08 11.06 6.08
CA GLY A 239 19.03 11.16 7.19
C GLY A 239 18.43 11.52 8.57
N VAL A 240 17.12 11.72 8.66
CA VAL A 240 16.40 12.09 9.88
C VAL A 240 15.64 10.89 10.46
N LEU A 241 15.76 10.67 11.78
CA LEU A 241 14.96 9.66 12.48
C LEU A 241 13.54 10.18 12.72
N PRO A 242 12.50 9.33 12.57
CA PRO A 242 11.12 9.69 12.91
C PRO A 242 11.05 10.21 14.35
N GLY A 243 10.56 11.44 14.53
CA GLY A 243 10.47 12.11 15.84
C GLY A 243 11.65 13.00 16.23
N ALA A 244 12.69 13.13 15.40
CA ALA A 244 13.79 14.08 15.63
C ALA A 244 13.43 15.54 15.28
N GLU A 245 12.32 15.80 14.58
CA GLU A 245 11.90 17.15 14.16
C GLU A 245 11.08 17.94 15.21
N GLN A 246 11.04 17.50 16.47
CA GLN A 246 10.48 18.32 17.57
C GLN A 246 11.55 18.81 18.53
N SER A 247 12.63 19.39 18.01
CA SER A 247 13.40 20.37 18.76
C SER A 247 14.22 21.19 17.80
N ASP A 248 13.63 22.22 17.20
CA ASP A 248 14.34 23.47 16.98
C ASP A 248 13.35 24.64 16.84
N ASP A 249 13.63 25.66 17.64
CA ASP A 249 13.24 27.06 17.49
C ASP A 249 11.86 27.56 17.99
N PHE A 250 11.60 27.39 19.30
CA PHE A 250 11.02 28.52 20.04
C PHE A 250 12.16 29.42 20.54
N GLY A 251 12.58 30.32 19.65
CA GLY A 251 13.52 31.39 19.89
C GLY A 251 13.25 32.10 21.21
N PHE A 252 14.19 31.91 22.12
CA PHE A 252 14.40 32.66 23.34
C PHE A 252 14.46 34.18 23.04
N VAL A 253 13.37 34.91 23.31
CA VAL A 253 13.43 36.38 23.43
C VAL A 253 13.42 36.72 24.93
N MET A 254 14.59 36.63 25.56
CA MET A 254 14.89 37.42 26.75
C MET A 254 15.38 38.79 26.28
N GLY A 255 14.46 39.75 26.25
CA GLY A 255 14.75 41.16 26.04
C GLY A 255 14.34 41.97 27.26
N ARG A 256 15.32 42.20 28.15
CA ARG A 256 15.47 43.27 29.16
C ARG A 256 14.26 43.75 29.98
#